data_AF-A0A7Y2KVD3-F1
#
_entry.id   AF-A0A7Y2KVD3-F1
#
_cell.length_a   1.000
_cell.length_b   1.000
_cell.length_c   1.000
_cell.angle_alpha   90.00
_cell.angle_beta   90.00
_cell.angle_gamma   90.00
#
_symmetry.space_group_name_H-M   'P 1'
#
loop_
_entity.id
_entity.type
_entity.pdbx_description
1 polymer ?
#
loop_
_entity_poly.entity_id
_entity_poly.type
_entity_poly.pdbx_seq_one_letter_code
_entity_poly.pdbx_strand_id
1 'polypeptide(L)'
;VTFTSDKDYTVRRSDGTSMGAFNLDQKPAAVIDGFTMDLNGGALSKGDQFKVSPTRNGASNIGVQMSDASKLAFAGPLVAGKGGSNSGTGALSTPSLSSALDIYAGADLGLAQSQIEGAMPVRIAFDEAANGAQGYRVLNEKGEEIGKGTLVPGQDNKVTINLPVLDAAGLPVTNADGTPKTIGFDTTISGSPAKGDSFDIKFNKDGKADNTNANLLLGLQTKATVGVGKDGTGGVSMGSSYSQLVAKVGGQASQAAVDGTANTAALAYATQTRSSVSQVNLDEEASNLVKFQQYYTASSQIIKAAQETFSTLINSL
;
A
#
# COMPACT_ATOMS: atom_id res chain seq x y z
N VAL A 1 -7.46 14.30 -9.72
CA VAL A 1 -8.52 13.79 -10.60
C VAL A 1 -9.06 14.98 -11.37
N THR A 2 -9.17 14.86 -12.69
CA THR A 2 -9.63 15.94 -13.56
C THR A 2 -10.75 15.42 -14.44
N PHE A 3 -11.93 16.02 -14.35
CA PHE A 3 -13.10 15.65 -15.13
C PHE A 3 -12.98 16.14 -16.57
N THR A 4 -13.24 15.25 -17.52
CA THR A 4 -13.23 15.53 -18.97
C THR A 4 -14.65 15.67 -19.52
N SER A 5 -15.66 15.19 -18.80
CA SER A 5 -17.09 15.40 -19.00
C SER A 5 -17.80 15.38 -17.63
N ASP A 6 -19.13 15.31 -17.61
CA ASP A 6 -19.92 15.09 -16.39
C ASP A 6 -19.71 13.71 -15.75
N LYS A 7 -19.17 12.74 -16.51
CA LYS A 7 -19.00 11.34 -16.08
C LYS A 7 -17.60 10.78 -16.28
N ASP A 8 -16.86 11.32 -17.24
CA ASP A 8 -15.50 10.86 -17.57
C ASP A 8 -14.47 11.70 -16.82
N TYR A 9 -13.44 11.03 -16.33
CA TYR A 9 -12.34 11.68 -15.63
C TYR A 9 -11.02 10.99 -15.91
N THR A 10 -9.95 11.75 -15.73
CA THR A 10 -8.57 11.25 -15.74
C THR A 10 -7.97 11.34 -14.35
N VAL A 11 -7.12 10.37 -14.02
CA VAL A 11 -6.39 10.38 -12.76
C VAL A 11 -4.92 10.53 -13.05
N ARG A 12 -4.29 11.48 -12.35
CA ARG A 12 -2.85 11.68 -12.34
C ARG A 12 -2.36 11.53 -10.91
N ARG A 13 -1.37 10.66 -10.72
CA ARG A 13 -0.72 10.45 -9.43
C ARG A 13 0.22 11.63 -9.13
N SER A 14 0.55 11.84 -7.87
CA SER A 14 1.40 12.95 -7.42
C SER A 14 2.83 12.93 -7.98
N ASP A 15 3.31 11.76 -8.44
CA ASP A 15 4.59 11.62 -9.15
C ASP A 15 4.52 12.04 -10.63
N GLY A 16 3.34 12.46 -11.10
CA GLY A 16 3.09 12.89 -12.46
C GLY A 16 2.59 11.80 -13.39
N THR A 17 2.57 10.53 -12.95
CA THR A 17 2.10 9.38 -13.74
C THR A 17 0.62 9.52 -14.08
N SER A 18 0.27 9.37 -15.36
CA SER A 18 -1.13 9.29 -15.79
C SER A 18 -1.63 7.87 -15.55
N MET A 19 -2.72 7.75 -14.79
CA MET A 19 -3.35 6.47 -14.46
C MET A 19 -4.40 6.06 -15.49
N GLY A 20 -4.67 6.90 -16.50
CA GLY A 20 -5.66 6.66 -17.53
C GLY A 20 -6.96 7.45 -17.35
N ALA A 21 -7.93 7.12 -18.19
CA ALA A 21 -9.27 7.67 -18.20
C ALA A 21 -10.27 6.63 -17.68
N PHE A 22 -11.26 7.10 -16.93
CA PHE A 22 -12.25 6.29 -16.24
C PHE A 22 -13.62 6.95 -16.33
N ASN A 23 -14.67 6.16 -16.11
CA ASN A 23 -16.06 6.62 -16.18
C ASN A 23 -16.79 6.25 -14.87
N LEU A 24 -17.59 7.19 -14.33
CA LEU A 24 -18.33 7.01 -13.08
C LEU A 24 -19.44 5.95 -13.17
N ASP A 25 -20.01 5.72 -14.36
CA ASP A 25 -21.09 4.75 -14.58
C ASP A 25 -20.56 3.31 -14.76
N GLN A 26 -19.24 3.10 -14.80
CA GLN A 26 -18.66 1.76 -14.95
C GLN A 26 -19.09 0.85 -13.78
N LYS A 27 -19.64 -0.33 -14.10
CA LYS A 27 -20.01 -1.37 -13.12
C LYS A 27 -19.30 -2.69 -13.46
N PRO A 28 -18.49 -3.26 -12.55
CA PRO A 28 -18.08 -2.71 -11.26
C PRO A 28 -17.20 -1.46 -11.43
N ALA A 29 -17.20 -0.58 -10.42
CA ALA A 29 -16.42 0.64 -10.44
C ALA A 29 -14.93 0.34 -10.65
N ALA A 30 -14.25 1.18 -11.43
CA ALA A 30 -12.81 1.04 -11.65
C ALA A 30 -12.04 1.18 -10.34
N VAL A 31 -11.13 0.23 -10.10
CA VAL A 31 -10.16 0.31 -9.00
C VAL A 31 -8.89 0.95 -9.52
N ILE A 32 -8.53 2.10 -8.94
CA ILE A 32 -7.38 2.92 -9.31
C ILE A 32 -6.46 2.94 -8.10
N ASP A 33 -5.27 2.34 -8.17
CA ASP A 33 -4.34 2.24 -7.03
C ASP A 33 -4.98 1.78 -5.70
N GLY A 34 -5.97 0.88 -5.80
CA GLY A 34 -6.65 0.32 -4.64
C GLY A 34 -7.81 1.17 -4.10
N PHE A 35 -8.14 2.32 -4.69
CA PHE A 35 -9.38 3.04 -4.37
C PHE A 35 -10.39 2.96 -5.53
N THR A 36 -11.66 2.91 -5.20
CA THR A 36 -12.75 3.20 -6.15
C THR A 36 -13.20 4.64 -5.92
N MET A 37 -13.77 5.25 -6.97
CA MET A 37 -14.42 6.54 -6.85
C MET A 37 -15.91 6.36 -7.03
N ASP A 38 -16.67 6.95 -6.11
CA ASP A 38 -18.10 7.12 -6.23
C ASP A 38 -18.43 8.58 -5.93
N LEU A 39 -19.42 9.13 -6.65
CA LEU A 39 -19.84 10.50 -6.50
C LEU A 39 -21.15 10.53 -5.72
N ASN A 40 -21.09 11.06 -4.51
CA ASN A 40 -22.28 11.35 -3.71
C ASN A 40 -22.50 12.88 -3.70
N GLY A 41 -23.09 13.43 -4.77
CA GLY A 41 -23.25 14.88 -4.89
C GLY A 41 -23.79 15.39 -6.24
N GLY A 42 -23.66 16.70 -6.44
CA GLY A 42 -24.20 17.44 -7.59
C GLY A 42 -23.47 17.18 -8.91
N ALA A 43 -24.03 17.73 -10.00
CA ALA A 43 -23.51 17.56 -11.35
C ALA A 43 -22.07 18.07 -11.48
N LEU A 44 -21.23 17.28 -12.14
CA LEU A 44 -19.84 17.64 -12.46
C LEU A 44 -19.75 18.22 -13.86
N SER A 45 -18.74 19.05 -14.07
CA SER A 45 -18.45 19.66 -15.37
C SER A 45 -17.05 19.33 -15.83
N LYS A 46 -16.87 19.38 -17.16
CA LYS A 46 -15.55 19.30 -17.78
C LYS A 46 -14.64 20.39 -17.19
N GLY A 47 -13.47 19.98 -16.72
CA GLY A 47 -12.48 20.86 -16.11
C GLY A 47 -12.45 20.81 -14.58
N ASP A 48 -13.45 20.22 -13.93
CA ASP A 48 -13.46 20.10 -12.47
C ASP A 48 -12.28 19.27 -11.97
N GLN A 49 -11.67 19.72 -10.88
CA GLN A 49 -10.46 19.11 -10.33
C GLN A 49 -10.61 18.79 -8.85
N PHE A 50 -10.25 17.56 -8.50
CA PHE A 50 -10.27 17.07 -7.14
C PHE A 50 -8.90 16.52 -6.75
N LYS A 51 -8.40 16.99 -5.61
CA LYS A 51 -7.24 16.40 -4.95
C LYS A 51 -7.72 15.28 -4.02
N VAL A 52 -7.33 14.06 -4.35
CA VAL A 52 -7.63 12.88 -3.54
C VAL A 52 -6.38 12.55 -2.72
N SER A 53 -6.54 12.32 -1.42
CA SER A 53 -5.43 12.02 -0.51
C SER A 53 -5.85 10.92 0.47
N PRO A 54 -5.99 9.66 0.00
CA PRO A 54 -6.69 8.60 0.73
C PRO A 54 -6.08 8.29 2.09
N THR A 55 -4.75 8.35 2.21
CA THR A 55 -4.01 7.91 3.40
C THR A 55 -3.45 9.05 4.25
N ARG A 56 -3.74 10.32 3.91
CA ARG A 56 -3.13 11.50 4.58
C ARG A 56 -3.39 11.51 6.09
N ASN A 57 -4.61 11.17 6.50
CA ASN A 57 -5.02 11.10 7.91
C ASN A 57 -5.09 9.65 8.40
N GLY A 58 -4.53 8.70 7.65
CA GLY A 58 -4.61 7.28 7.99
C GLY A 58 -4.02 7.01 9.37
N ALA A 59 -2.81 7.51 9.63
CA ALA A 59 -2.10 7.29 10.89
C ALA A 59 -2.80 7.90 12.12
N SER A 60 -3.38 9.11 11.99
CA SER A 60 -4.07 9.77 13.11
C SER A 60 -5.35 9.06 13.55
N ASN A 61 -5.92 8.26 12.65
CA ASN A 61 -7.17 7.53 12.90
C ASN A 61 -6.92 6.07 13.32
N ILE A 62 -5.66 5.63 13.41
CA ILE A 62 -5.34 4.29 13.89
C ILE A 62 -5.64 4.24 15.40
N GLY A 63 -6.47 3.27 15.79
CA GLY A 63 -6.81 2.99 17.18
C GLY A 63 -7.05 1.51 17.40
N VAL A 64 -6.90 1.08 18.65
CA VAL A 64 -7.17 -0.31 19.06
C VAL A 64 -8.68 -0.49 19.23
N GLN A 65 -9.30 -1.31 18.38
CA GLN A 65 -10.73 -1.62 18.46
C GLN A 65 -11.03 -2.77 19.44
N MET A 66 -10.08 -3.68 19.60
CA MET A 66 -10.24 -4.87 20.45
C MET A 66 -9.32 -4.76 21.66
N SER A 67 -9.89 -4.41 22.81
CA SER A 67 -9.18 -4.35 24.09
C SER A 67 -9.25 -5.65 24.88
N ASP A 68 -10.14 -6.57 24.50
CA ASP A 68 -10.36 -7.85 25.16
C ASP A 68 -9.58 -8.95 24.43
N ALA A 69 -8.58 -9.53 25.11
CA ALA A 69 -7.74 -10.58 24.56
C ALA A 69 -8.53 -11.86 24.22
N SER A 70 -9.65 -12.13 24.90
CA SER A 70 -10.48 -13.30 24.63
C SER A 70 -11.19 -13.23 23.27
N LYS A 71 -11.31 -12.03 22.69
CA LYS A 71 -11.90 -11.82 21.37
C LYS A 71 -10.91 -12.02 20.23
N LEU A 72 -9.63 -12.22 20.52
CA LEU A 72 -8.61 -12.44 19.50
C LEU A 72 -8.81 -13.82 18.84
N ALA A 73 -9.16 -13.80 17.57
CA ALA A 73 -9.40 -15.00 16.78
C ALA A 73 -8.08 -15.66 16.35
N PHE A 74 -7.38 -16.32 17.28
CA PHE A 74 -6.09 -16.97 17.00
C PHE A 74 -6.22 -18.37 16.37
N ALA A 75 -7.35 -19.03 16.56
CA ALA A 75 -7.65 -20.31 15.95
C ALA A 75 -8.09 -20.15 14.49
N GLY A 76 -7.81 -21.17 13.66
CA GLY A 76 -8.40 -21.28 12.34
C GLY A 76 -9.89 -21.67 12.43
N PRO A 77 -10.71 -21.35 11.41
CA PRO A 77 -12.14 -21.70 11.41
C PRO A 77 -12.37 -23.22 11.27
N LEU A 78 -11.41 -23.93 10.70
CA LEU A 78 -11.49 -25.36 10.39
C LEU A 78 -10.30 -26.08 11.02
N VAL A 79 -10.55 -27.31 11.50
CA VAL A 79 -9.50 -28.20 12.00
C VAL A 79 -9.62 -29.55 11.32
N ALA A 80 -8.47 -30.11 10.95
CA ALA A 80 -8.35 -31.45 10.40
C ALA A 80 -7.85 -32.44 11.47
N GLY A 81 -8.41 -33.65 11.47
CA GLY A 81 -7.99 -34.78 12.30
C GLY A 81 -7.66 -36.00 11.43
N LYS A 82 -6.59 -36.72 11.78
CA LYS A 82 -6.20 -37.97 11.12
C LYS A 82 -7.06 -39.13 11.65
N GLY A 83 -7.58 -39.96 10.75
CA GLY A 83 -8.26 -41.20 11.11
C GLY A 83 -7.33 -42.15 11.87
N GLY A 84 -7.84 -42.79 12.93
CA GLY A 84 -7.03 -43.63 13.83
C GLY A 84 -6.46 -44.90 13.18
N SER A 85 -7.02 -45.34 12.06
CA SER A 85 -6.57 -46.52 11.31
C SER A 85 -5.69 -46.18 10.10
N ASN A 86 -5.30 -44.91 9.94
CA ASN A 86 -4.49 -44.50 8.81
C ASN A 86 -3.10 -45.12 8.87
N SER A 87 -2.71 -45.81 7.80
CA SER A 87 -1.45 -46.54 7.69
C SER A 87 -0.46 -45.89 6.71
N GLY A 88 -0.93 -44.99 5.84
CA GLY A 88 -0.09 -44.25 4.92
C GLY A 88 0.66 -43.07 5.55
N THR A 89 1.55 -42.48 4.74
CA THR A 89 2.30 -41.27 5.07
C THR A 89 1.56 -39.99 4.68
N GLY A 90 0.32 -40.13 4.20
CA GLY A 90 -0.55 -39.02 3.88
C GLY A 90 -0.64 -38.01 5.03
N ALA A 91 -0.54 -36.73 4.69
CA ALA A 91 -0.72 -35.62 5.60
C ALA A 91 -1.66 -34.60 4.96
N LEU A 92 -2.41 -33.91 5.81
CA LEU A 92 -3.33 -32.85 5.42
C LEU A 92 -2.85 -31.55 6.06
N SER A 93 -2.67 -30.50 5.26
CA SER A 93 -2.39 -29.17 5.81
C SER A 93 -3.63 -28.61 6.51
N THR A 94 -3.45 -27.65 7.40
CA THR A 94 -4.59 -26.99 8.05
C THR A 94 -5.54 -26.43 7.00
N PRO A 95 -6.83 -26.82 7.00
CA PRO A 95 -7.79 -26.35 6.03
C PRO A 95 -8.12 -24.86 6.26
N SER A 96 -8.29 -24.12 5.17
CA SER A 96 -8.70 -22.72 5.19
C SER A 96 -9.97 -22.52 4.37
N LEU A 97 -10.88 -21.66 4.81
CA LEU A 97 -12.05 -21.31 4.00
C LEU A 97 -11.59 -20.62 2.71
N SER A 98 -12.14 -21.05 1.57
CA SER A 98 -11.85 -20.46 0.26
C SER A 98 -12.47 -19.07 0.10
N SER A 99 -13.50 -18.77 0.89
CA SER A 99 -14.13 -17.45 0.96
C SER A 99 -13.90 -16.82 2.31
N ALA A 100 -13.52 -15.54 2.32
CA ALA A 100 -13.38 -14.78 3.55
C ALA A 100 -14.75 -14.53 4.19
N LEU A 101 -14.82 -14.66 5.51
CA LEU A 101 -15.98 -14.24 6.28
C LEU A 101 -15.94 -12.72 6.45
N ASP A 102 -17.01 -12.04 6.03
CA ASP A 102 -17.16 -10.61 6.28
C ASP A 102 -17.63 -10.38 7.72
N ILE A 103 -16.72 -9.89 8.56
CA ILE A 103 -16.97 -9.62 9.98
C ILE A 103 -17.91 -8.42 10.20
N TYR A 104 -18.16 -7.60 9.17
CA TYR A 104 -19.04 -6.44 9.24
C TYR A 104 -20.44 -6.72 8.68
N ALA A 105 -20.69 -7.92 8.16
CA ALA A 105 -21.96 -8.28 7.52
C ALA A 105 -23.12 -8.53 8.51
N GLY A 106 -22.92 -8.32 9.82
CA GLY A 106 -23.99 -8.39 10.82
C GLY A 106 -24.68 -9.76 10.87
N ALA A 107 -25.99 -9.79 10.59
CA ALA A 107 -26.79 -11.02 10.62
C ALA A 107 -26.31 -12.07 9.60
N ASP A 108 -25.77 -11.63 8.45
CA ASP A 108 -25.29 -12.53 7.40
C ASP A 108 -24.05 -13.32 7.86
N LEU A 109 -23.23 -12.75 8.76
CA LEU A 109 -22.12 -13.48 9.37
C LEU A 109 -22.63 -14.64 10.23
N GLY A 110 -23.67 -14.41 11.04
CA GLY A 110 -24.27 -15.46 11.87
C GLY A 110 -24.88 -16.58 11.03
N LEU A 111 -25.54 -16.22 9.92
CA LEU A 111 -26.05 -17.18 8.95
C LEU A 111 -24.90 -17.96 8.30
N ALA A 112 -23.84 -17.29 7.84
CA ALA A 112 -22.68 -17.95 7.25
C ALA A 112 -22.01 -18.92 8.23
N GLN A 113 -21.84 -18.54 9.50
CA GLN A 113 -21.29 -19.41 10.54
C GLN A 113 -22.16 -20.64 10.78
N SER A 114 -23.48 -20.48 10.89
CA SER A 114 -24.40 -21.61 11.07
C SER A 114 -24.42 -22.53 9.85
N GLN A 115 -24.31 -21.98 8.64
CA GLN A 115 -24.22 -22.74 7.39
C GLN A 115 -22.92 -23.54 7.30
N ILE A 116 -21.80 -22.94 7.72
CA ILE A 116 -20.50 -23.62 7.83
C ILE A 116 -20.56 -24.74 8.86
N GLU A 117 -21.10 -24.48 10.05
CA GLU A 117 -21.24 -25.48 11.11
C GLU A 117 -22.14 -26.64 10.66
N GLY A 118 -23.26 -26.36 9.98
CA GLY A 118 -24.19 -27.40 9.50
C GLY A 118 -23.71 -28.20 8.29
N ALA A 119 -22.76 -27.69 7.50
CA ALA A 119 -22.17 -28.42 6.39
C ALA A 119 -21.05 -29.40 6.83
N MET A 120 -20.68 -29.38 8.12
CA MET A 120 -19.61 -30.17 8.70
C MET A 120 -20.13 -31.03 9.85
N PRO A 121 -19.47 -32.16 10.19
CA PRO A 121 -18.17 -32.60 9.72
C PRO A 121 -18.18 -33.25 8.33
N VAL A 122 -17.02 -33.25 7.67
CA VAL A 122 -16.80 -33.98 6.43
C VAL A 122 -15.58 -34.88 6.55
N ARG A 123 -15.61 -36.03 5.90
CA ARG A 123 -14.51 -37.00 5.90
C ARG A 123 -13.96 -37.15 4.49
N ILE A 124 -12.66 -36.92 4.33
CA ILE A 124 -11.93 -37.27 3.11
C ILE A 124 -11.42 -38.70 3.30
N ALA A 125 -11.84 -39.64 2.44
CA ALA A 125 -11.37 -41.02 2.43
C ALA A 125 -10.60 -41.30 1.14
N PHE A 126 -9.46 -41.99 1.24
CA PHE A 126 -8.62 -42.31 0.09
C PHE A 126 -8.88 -43.72 -0.43
N ASP A 127 -8.98 -43.81 -1.75
CA ASP A 127 -9.09 -45.06 -2.47
C ASP A 127 -7.71 -45.67 -2.73
N GLU A 128 -7.69 -46.80 -3.42
CA GLU A 128 -6.44 -47.46 -3.79
C GLU A 128 -5.69 -46.63 -4.84
N ALA A 129 -4.39 -46.41 -4.62
CA ALA A 129 -3.54 -45.75 -5.61
C ALA A 129 -3.26 -46.72 -6.77
N ALA A 130 -3.50 -46.27 -8.00
CA ALA A 130 -3.26 -47.04 -9.21
C ALA A 130 -2.70 -46.14 -10.32
N ASN A 131 -1.72 -46.65 -11.07
CA ASN A 131 -1.13 -45.95 -12.24
C ASN A 131 -0.63 -44.53 -11.94
N GLY A 132 -0.07 -44.29 -10.75
CA GLY A 132 0.46 -42.98 -10.34
C GLY A 132 -0.58 -41.94 -9.92
N ALA A 133 -1.86 -42.32 -9.85
CA ALA A 133 -2.94 -41.48 -9.32
C ALA A 133 -3.68 -42.20 -8.18
N GLN A 134 -4.31 -41.43 -7.30
CA GLN A 134 -5.13 -41.95 -6.23
C GLN A 134 -6.44 -41.16 -6.15
N GLY A 135 -7.55 -41.88 -6.10
CA GLY A 135 -8.86 -41.28 -5.87
C GLY A 135 -9.04 -40.89 -4.40
N TYR A 136 -9.75 -39.80 -4.16
CA TYR A 136 -10.31 -39.49 -2.85
C TYR A 136 -11.79 -39.17 -2.98
N ARG A 137 -12.54 -39.48 -1.92
CA ARG A 137 -13.97 -39.19 -1.79
C ARG A 137 -14.19 -38.34 -0.56
N VAL A 138 -15.06 -37.36 -0.69
CA VAL A 138 -15.51 -36.49 0.40
C VAL A 138 -16.89 -37.00 0.80
N LEU A 139 -17.02 -37.38 2.07
CA LEU A 139 -18.21 -37.95 2.66
C LEU A 139 -18.78 -36.95 3.66
N ASN A 140 -20.10 -36.80 3.68
CA ASN A 140 -20.78 -36.05 4.75
C ASN A 140 -20.90 -36.90 6.03
N GLU A 141 -21.47 -36.33 7.08
CA GLU A 141 -21.71 -37.04 8.35
C GLU A 141 -22.57 -38.30 8.20
N LYS A 142 -23.47 -38.34 7.22
CA LYS A 142 -24.31 -39.51 6.90
C LYS A 142 -23.59 -40.58 6.07
N GLY A 143 -22.34 -40.33 5.67
CA GLY A 143 -21.54 -41.22 4.82
C GLY A 143 -21.89 -41.15 3.33
N GLU A 144 -22.65 -40.15 2.89
CA GLU A 144 -22.96 -39.91 1.49
C GLU A 144 -21.80 -39.19 0.80
N GLU A 145 -21.49 -39.59 -0.43
CA GLU A 145 -20.46 -38.93 -1.24
C GLU A 145 -20.97 -37.57 -1.73
N ILE A 146 -20.30 -36.51 -1.26
CA ILE A 146 -20.59 -35.11 -1.64
C ILE A 146 -19.55 -34.53 -2.58
N GLY A 147 -18.45 -35.26 -2.81
CA GLY A 147 -17.42 -34.87 -3.74
C GLY A 147 -16.40 -35.98 -3.94
N LYS A 148 -15.65 -35.90 -5.03
CA LYS A 148 -14.53 -36.79 -5.32
C LYS A 148 -13.48 -36.05 -6.11
N GLY A 149 -12.25 -36.56 -6.08
CA GLY A 149 -11.19 -36.07 -6.92
C GLY A 149 -10.05 -37.08 -7.01
N THR A 150 -8.98 -36.66 -7.68
CA THR A 150 -7.78 -37.45 -7.85
C THR A 150 -6.57 -36.64 -7.41
N LEU A 151 -5.59 -37.31 -6.81
CA LEU A 151 -4.32 -36.75 -6.42
C LEU A 151 -3.16 -37.61 -6.94
N VAL A 152 -1.97 -37.05 -6.97
CA VAL A 152 -0.73 -37.77 -7.27
C VAL A 152 0.00 -38.04 -5.95
N PRO A 153 0.11 -39.30 -5.49
CA PRO A 153 0.79 -39.62 -4.24
C PRO A 153 2.24 -39.14 -4.22
N GLY A 154 2.69 -38.65 -3.07
CA GLY A 154 4.04 -38.15 -2.85
C GLY A 154 4.28 -36.70 -3.29
N GLN A 155 3.26 -36.00 -3.76
CA GLN A 155 3.30 -34.58 -4.15
C GLN A 155 2.41 -33.73 -3.25
N ASP A 156 2.62 -32.41 -3.27
CA ASP A 156 1.70 -31.45 -2.65
C ASP A 156 0.51 -31.19 -3.57
N ASN A 157 -0.61 -31.84 -3.28
CA ASN A 157 -1.83 -31.72 -4.06
C ASN A 157 -2.75 -30.69 -3.41
N LYS A 158 -2.91 -29.53 -4.04
CA LYS A 158 -3.89 -28.53 -3.62
C LYS A 158 -5.29 -29.01 -4.00
N VAL A 159 -6.19 -29.01 -3.02
CA VAL A 159 -7.55 -29.52 -3.16
C VAL A 159 -8.52 -28.48 -2.61
N THR A 160 -9.47 -28.09 -3.44
CA THR A 160 -10.61 -27.26 -3.06
C THR A 160 -11.85 -28.14 -2.97
N ILE A 161 -12.50 -28.16 -1.80
CA ILE A 161 -13.73 -28.93 -1.57
C ILE A 161 -14.87 -27.95 -1.38
N ASN A 162 -15.88 -28.07 -2.23
CA ASN A 162 -17.09 -27.26 -2.16
C ASN A 162 -18.20 -28.07 -1.50
N LEU A 163 -18.64 -27.62 -0.33
CA LEU A 163 -19.73 -28.23 0.41
C LEU A 163 -21.03 -27.50 0.09
N PRO A 164 -22.14 -28.19 -0.24
CA PRO A 164 -23.43 -27.53 -0.37
C PRO A 164 -23.87 -26.98 0.99
N VAL A 165 -24.33 -25.73 1.01
CA VAL A 165 -24.99 -25.15 2.17
C VAL A 165 -26.34 -25.81 2.34
N LEU A 166 -26.62 -26.34 3.53
CA LEU A 166 -27.89 -26.98 3.84
C LEU A 166 -28.79 -26.02 4.66
N ASP A 167 -30.10 -26.07 4.42
CA ASP A 167 -31.10 -25.40 5.26
C ASP A 167 -31.41 -26.21 6.53
N ALA A 168 -32.31 -25.70 7.38
CA ALA A 168 -32.74 -26.38 8.61
C ALA A 168 -33.44 -27.74 8.36
N ALA A 169 -33.88 -28.01 7.13
CA ALA A 169 -34.47 -29.28 6.70
C ALA A 169 -33.44 -30.22 6.03
N GLY A 170 -32.18 -29.79 5.89
CA GLY A 170 -31.12 -30.56 5.25
C GLY A 170 -31.15 -30.53 3.73
N LEU A 171 -31.84 -29.56 3.11
CA LEU A 171 -31.88 -29.36 1.66
C LEU A 171 -30.86 -28.30 1.22
N PRO A 172 -30.24 -28.43 0.04
CA PRO A 172 -29.28 -27.45 -0.44
C PRO A 172 -29.94 -26.09 -0.70
N VAL A 173 -29.44 -25.04 -0.06
CA VAL A 173 -29.85 -23.66 -0.31
C VAL A 173 -29.34 -23.24 -1.69
N THR A 174 -30.20 -22.68 -2.53
CA THR A 174 -29.83 -22.18 -3.85
C THR A 174 -29.61 -20.67 -3.85
N ASN A 175 -28.63 -20.22 -4.62
CA ASN A 175 -28.46 -18.82 -5.00
C ASN A 175 -29.65 -18.34 -5.84
N ALA A 176 -29.76 -17.02 -6.06
CA ALA A 176 -30.81 -16.42 -6.88
C ALA A 176 -30.80 -16.89 -8.35
N ASP A 177 -29.69 -17.49 -8.81
CA ASP A 177 -29.52 -18.08 -10.14
C ASP A 177 -29.89 -19.58 -10.21
N GLY A 178 -30.35 -20.18 -9.10
CA GLY A 178 -30.72 -21.59 -9.01
C GLY A 178 -29.56 -22.57 -8.78
N THR A 179 -28.32 -22.08 -8.66
CA THR A 179 -27.16 -22.93 -8.31
C THR A 179 -27.11 -23.21 -6.80
N PRO A 180 -26.71 -24.40 -6.34
CA PRO A 180 -26.48 -24.64 -4.92
C PRO A 180 -25.43 -23.67 -4.38
N LYS A 181 -25.77 -22.96 -3.30
CA LYS A 181 -24.82 -22.17 -2.54
C LYS A 181 -23.81 -23.13 -1.92
N THR A 182 -22.53 -22.89 -2.14
CA THR A 182 -21.46 -23.75 -1.60
C THR A 182 -20.53 -23.00 -0.67
N ILE A 183 -19.94 -23.74 0.26
CA ILE A 183 -18.84 -23.32 1.11
C ILE A 183 -17.62 -24.08 0.65
N GLY A 184 -16.67 -23.36 0.05
CA GLY A 184 -15.38 -23.89 -0.33
C GLY A 184 -14.41 -23.87 0.85
N PHE A 185 -13.63 -24.93 1.00
CA PHE A 185 -12.38 -24.87 1.76
C PHE A 185 -11.23 -25.45 0.94
N ASP A 186 -10.06 -24.87 1.16
CA ASP A 186 -8.80 -25.27 0.55
C ASP A 186 -7.93 -26.00 1.55
N THR A 187 -7.29 -27.06 1.09
CA THR A 187 -6.28 -27.81 1.84
C THR A 187 -5.28 -28.41 0.88
N THR A 188 -4.12 -28.80 1.40
CA THR A 188 -3.10 -29.53 0.64
C THR A 188 -2.98 -30.93 1.21
N ILE A 189 -3.17 -31.93 0.35
CA ILE A 189 -2.89 -33.33 0.65
C ILE A 189 -1.48 -33.63 0.16
N SER A 190 -0.60 -34.00 1.09
CA SER A 190 0.79 -34.34 0.81
C SER A 190 1.11 -35.78 1.24
N GLY A 191 2.28 -36.26 0.86
CA GLY A 191 2.70 -37.65 1.12
C GLY A 191 1.88 -38.67 0.34
N SER A 192 1.89 -39.92 0.81
CA SER A 192 1.21 -41.05 0.14
C SER A 192 0.21 -41.70 1.08
N PRO A 193 -1.07 -41.28 1.05
CA PRO A 193 -2.14 -41.97 1.78
C PRO A 193 -2.29 -43.43 1.33
N ALA A 194 -2.55 -44.33 2.26
CA ALA A 194 -2.91 -45.72 1.95
C ALA A 194 -4.42 -45.84 1.69
N LYS A 195 -4.84 -46.95 1.07
CA LYS A 195 -6.26 -47.27 0.88
C LYS A 195 -6.98 -47.31 2.22
N GLY A 196 -8.09 -46.59 2.33
CA GLY A 196 -8.88 -46.53 3.55
C GLY A 196 -8.35 -45.54 4.60
N ASP A 197 -7.23 -44.85 4.33
CA ASP A 197 -6.85 -43.69 5.11
C ASP A 197 -7.96 -42.63 5.01
N SER A 198 -8.18 -41.89 6.10
CA SER A 198 -9.15 -40.81 6.13
C SER A 198 -8.72 -39.60 6.96
N PHE A 199 -9.20 -38.43 6.59
CA PHE A 199 -9.09 -37.21 7.40
C PHE A 199 -10.47 -36.63 7.65
N ASP A 200 -10.76 -36.35 8.91
CA ASP A 200 -11.96 -35.66 9.34
C ASP A 200 -11.70 -34.17 9.38
N ILE A 201 -12.56 -33.38 8.76
CA ILE A 201 -12.53 -31.93 8.80
C ILE A 201 -13.80 -31.47 9.51
N LYS A 202 -13.63 -30.62 10.51
CA LYS A 202 -14.74 -30.08 11.30
C LYS A 202 -14.55 -28.60 11.56
N PHE A 203 -15.66 -27.93 11.88
CA PHE A 203 -15.64 -26.56 12.35
C PHE A 203 -14.92 -26.50 13.70
N ASN A 204 -13.97 -25.57 13.84
CA ASN A 204 -13.21 -25.40 15.07
C ASN A 204 -13.98 -24.55 16.09
N LYS A 205 -15.12 -25.06 16.56
CA LYS A 205 -16.02 -24.35 17.49
C LYS A 205 -15.35 -23.94 18.80
N ASP A 206 -14.50 -24.82 19.35
CA ASP A 206 -13.86 -24.60 20.65
C ASP A 206 -12.60 -23.73 20.53
N GLY A 207 -11.94 -23.69 19.38
CA GLY A 207 -10.72 -22.92 19.15
C GLY A 207 -9.55 -23.26 20.08
N LYS A 208 -9.63 -24.35 20.85
CA LYS A 208 -8.69 -24.65 21.93
C LYS A 208 -7.36 -25.12 21.36
N ALA A 209 -6.28 -24.52 21.86
CA ALA A 209 -4.89 -24.85 21.51
C ALA A 209 -4.56 -24.76 20.00
N ASP A 210 -5.38 -24.04 19.22
CA ASP A 210 -5.12 -23.75 17.82
C ASP A 210 -4.59 -22.32 17.68
N ASN A 211 -3.41 -22.17 17.07
CA ASN A 211 -2.76 -20.90 16.80
C ASN A 211 -2.57 -20.63 15.30
N THR A 212 -3.32 -21.32 14.44
CA THR A 212 -3.19 -21.23 12.98
C THR A 212 -3.33 -19.79 12.50
N ASN A 213 -4.37 -19.07 12.93
CA ASN A 213 -4.57 -17.68 12.51
C ASN A 213 -3.55 -16.72 13.17
N ALA A 214 -3.07 -17.04 14.37
CA ALA A 214 -1.97 -16.30 14.99
C ALA A 214 -0.65 -16.43 14.18
N ASN A 215 -0.36 -17.61 13.65
CA ASN A 215 0.79 -17.81 12.76
C ASN A 215 0.64 -17.04 11.44
N LEU A 216 -0.58 -16.97 10.89
CA LEU A 216 -0.88 -16.14 9.71
C LEU A 216 -0.68 -14.65 10.00
N LEU A 217 -1.11 -14.19 11.18
CA LEU A 217 -0.89 -12.83 11.67
C LEU A 217 0.60 -12.52 11.81
N LEU A 218 1.39 -13.45 12.37
CA LEU A 218 2.84 -13.31 12.44
C LEU A 218 3.47 -13.24 11.04
N GLY A 219 2.97 -14.03 10.09
CA GLY A 219 3.39 -13.99 8.69
C GLY A 219 3.18 -12.63 8.00
N LEU A 220 2.23 -11.80 8.47
CA LEU A 220 2.04 -10.44 7.94
C LEU A 220 3.24 -9.52 8.18
N GLN A 221 4.09 -9.82 9.17
CA GLN A 221 5.28 -9.03 9.47
C GLN A 221 6.23 -8.94 8.26
N THR A 222 6.38 -10.04 7.52
CA THR A 222 7.29 -10.14 6.37
C THR A 222 6.57 -10.09 5.03
N LYS A 223 5.26 -10.31 5.01
CA LYS A 223 4.45 -10.26 3.79
C LYS A 223 4.50 -8.88 3.14
N ALA A 224 4.66 -8.86 1.82
CA ALA A 224 4.50 -7.65 1.03
C ALA A 224 3.04 -7.18 1.10
N THR A 225 2.83 -6.01 1.71
CA THR A 225 1.49 -5.45 1.96
C THR A 225 1.40 -3.97 1.57
N VAL A 226 2.53 -3.27 1.45
CA VAL A 226 2.57 -1.87 1.06
C VAL A 226 3.03 -1.73 -0.38
N GLY A 227 2.26 -1.00 -1.19
CA GLY A 227 2.60 -0.73 -2.60
C GLY A 227 2.47 -1.96 -3.51
N VAL A 228 1.61 -2.91 -3.15
CA VAL A 228 1.35 -4.11 -3.95
C VAL A 228 0.51 -3.70 -5.17
N GLY A 229 0.92 -4.16 -6.37
CA GLY A 229 0.19 -3.92 -7.60
C GLY A 229 -1.13 -4.68 -7.66
N LYS A 230 -1.99 -4.33 -8.63
CA LYS A 230 -3.28 -5.00 -8.86
C LYS A 230 -3.15 -6.52 -9.04
N ASP A 231 -2.03 -6.96 -9.60
CA ASP A 231 -1.75 -8.38 -9.88
C ASP A 231 -1.15 -9.11 -8.68
N GLY A 232 -1.13 -8.48 -7.49
CA GLY A 232 -0.51 -9.05 -6.29
C GLY A 232 1.02 -9.07 -6.33
N THR A 233 1.62 -8.48 -7.36
CA THR A 233 3.07 -8.43 -7.57
C THR A 233 3.65 -7.10 -7.10
N GLY A 234 4.90 -7.15 -6.68
CA GLY A 234 5.59 -5.98 -6.13
C GLY A 234 5.14 -5.62 -4.71
N GLY A 235 5.69 -4.53 -4.20
CA GLY A 235 5.48 -4.06 -2.85
C GLY A 235 6.51 -4.57 -1.85
N VAL A 236 6.36 -4.12 -0.60
CA VAL A 236 7.28 -4.40 0.50
C VAL A 236 6.51 -4.66 1.79
N SER A 237 7.17 -5.24 2.78
CA SER A 237 6.61 -5.35 4.13
C SER A 237 6.45 -3.97 4.77
N MET A 238 5.58 -3.87 5.78
CA MET A 238 5.38 -2.62 6.52
C MET A 238 6.68 -2.10 7.13
N GLY A 239 7.50 -2.99 7.70
CA GLY A 239 8.80 -2.63 8.27
C GLY A 239 9.79 -2.12 7.22
N SER A 240 9.86 -2.78 6.06
CA SER A 240 10.73 -2.32 4.97
C SER A 240 10.27 -0.98 4.39
N SER A 241 8.96 -0.79 4.22
CA SER A 241 8.37 0.48 3.77
C SER A 241 8.72 1.63 4.71
N TYR A 242 8.63 1.41 6.02
CA TYR A 242 8.99 2.41 7.03
C TYR A 242 10.48 2.78 6.94
N SER A 243 11.37 1.79 6.85
CA SER A 243 12.81 2.03 6.70
C SER A 243 13.13 2.81 5.41
N GLN A 244 12.45 2.51 4.31
CA GLN A 244 12.60 3.26 3.05
C GLN A 244 12.12 4.71 3.18
N LEU A 245 11.01 4.95 3.89
CA LEU A 245 10.52 6.30 4.15
C LEU A 245 11.54 7.11 4.95
N VAL A 246 12.06 6.55 6.04
CA VAL A 246 13.08 7.19 6.89
C VAL A 246 14.35 7.47 6.08
N ALA A 247 14.82 6.49 5.30
CA ALA A 247 16.00 6.65 4.44
C ALA A 247 15.79 7.76 3.39
N LYS A 248 14.61 7.83 2.77
CA LYS A 248 14.27 8.86 1.78
C LYS A 248 14.28 10.25 2.40
N VAL A 249 13.62 10.43 3.55
CA VAL A 249 13.58 11.73 4.24
C VAL A 249 14.98 12.13 4.72
N GLY A 250 15.75 11.19 5.29
CA GLY A 250 17.13 11.43 5.70
C GLY A 250 18.04 11.83 4.53
N GLY A 251 17.92 11.13 3.39
CA GLY A 251 18.64 11.47 2.17
C GLY A 251 18.28 12.85 1.62
N GLN A 252 16.98 13.19 1.58
CA GLN A 252 16.52 14.52 1.15
C GLN A 252 16.99 15.63 2.09
N ALA A 253 16.97 15.40 3.40
CA ALA A 253 17.47 16.36 4.39
C ALA A 253 18.98 16.57 4.26
N SER A 254 19.75 15.49 4.08
CA SER A 254 21.19 15.57 3.85
C SER A 254 21.51 16.32 2.56
N GLN A 255 20.77 16.06 1.48
CA GLN A 255 20.93 16.77 0.21
C GLN A 255 20.61 18.26 0.38
N ALA A 256 19.49 18.59 1.01
CA ALA A 256 19.09 19.97 1.26
C ALA A 256 20.11 20.74 2.14
N ALA A 257 20.75 20.07 3.09
CA ALA A 257 21.80 20.67 3.92
C ALA A 257 23.07 20.98 3.10
N VAL A 258 23.47 20.08 2.21
CA VAL A 258 24.60 20.30 1.28
C VAL A 258 24.27 21.46 0.34
N ASP A 259 23.09 21.46 -0.26
CA ASP A 259 22.64 22.54 -1.16
C ASP A 259 22.55 23.88 -0.42
N GLY A 260 22.07 23.89 0.82
CA GLY A 260 22.02 25.07 1.68
C GLY A 260 23.41 25.63 1.97
N THR A 261 24.39 24.76 2.24
CA THR A 261 25.79 25.16 2.47
C THR A 261 26.40 25.76 1.20
N ALA A 262 26.19 25.12 0.05
CA ALA A 262 26.67 25.61 -1.24
C ALA A 262 26.05 26.97 -1.60
N ASN A 263 24.73 27.12 -1.45
CA ASN A 263 24.03 28.37 -1.71
C ASN A 263 24.47 29.49 -0.76
N THR A 264 24.75 29.17 0.52
CA THR A 264 25.28 30.13 1.49
C THR A 264 26.67 30.61 1.08
N ALA A 265 27.55 29.70 0.66
CA ALA A 265 28.87 30.05 0.16
C ALA A 265 28.81 30.90 -1.13
N ALA A 266 27.93 30.54 -2.06
CA ALA A 266 27.70 31.31 -3.29
C ALA A 266 27.17 32.72 -3.00
N LEU A 267 26.23 32.86 -2.06
CA LEU A 267 25.72 34.14 -1.61
C LEU A 267 26.82 34.99 -0.95
N ALA A 268 27.66 34.38 -0.12
CA ALA A 268 28.79 35.07 0.52
C ALA A 268 29.78 35.59 -0.53
N TYR A 269 30.13 34.76 -1.52
CA TYR A 269 30.98 35.16 -2.65
C TYR A 269 30.36 36.30 -3.46
N ALA A 270 29.09 36.17 -3.87
CA ALA A 270 28.39 37.21 -4.61
C ALA A 270 28.29 38.53 -3.83
N THR A 271 28.08 38.46 -2.52
CA THR A 271 28.07 39.63 -1.64
C THR A 271 29.45 40.27 -1.54
N GLN A 272 30.51 39.47 -1.45
CA GLN A 272 31.88 39.97 -1.43
C GLN A 272 32.25 40.65 -2.76
N THR A 273 31.92 40.05 -3.90
CA THR A 273 32.15 40.65 -5.22
C THR A 273 31.33 41.91 -5.44
N ARG A 274 30.04 41.89 -5.04
CA ARG A 274 29.21 43.10 -5.07
C ARG A 274 29.83 44.19 -4.20
N SER A 275 30.29 43.84 -3.00
CA SER A 275 30.93 44.78 -2.09
C SER A 275 32.25 45.28 -2.67
N SER A 276 33.08 44.46 -3.33
CA SER A 276 34.34 44.93 -3.92
C SER A 276 34.13 45.89 -5.10
N VAL A 277 33.02 45.76 -5.83
CA VAL A 277 32.66 46.67 -6.94
C VAL A 277 31.93 47.92 -6.44
N SER A 278 31.14 47.79 -5.36
CA SER A 278 30.32 48.87 -4.80
C SER A 278 30.96 49.61 -3.63
N GLN A 279 32.06 49.11 -3.07
CA GLN A 279 32.78 49.79 -2.00
C GLN A 279 33.54 50.97 -2.60
N VAL A 280 33.23 52.14 -2.08
CA VAL A 280 34.00 53.36 -2.31
C VAL A 280 35.43 53.10 -1.86
N ASN A 281 36.35 53.07 -2.80
CA ASN A 281 37.76 52.81 -2.52
C ASN A 281 38.33 54.10 -1.93
N LEU A 282 38.39 54.20 -0.59
CA LEU A 282 38.75 55.43 0.13
C LEU A 282 40.12 55.99 -0.30
N ASP A 283 41.03 55.13 -0.78
CA ASP A 283 42.32 55.55 -1.33
C ASP A 283 42.19 56.20 -2.72
N GLU A 284 41.25 55.73 -3.55
CA GLU A 284 40.93 56.35 -4.84
C GLU A 284 40.12 57.63 -4.65
N GLU A 285 39.17 57.64 -3.70
CA GLU A 285 38.44 58.84 -3.28
C GLU A 285 39.41 59.88 -2.69
N ALA A 286 40.39 59.47 -1.87
CA ALA A 286 41.42 60.34 -1.31
C ALA A 286 42.42 60.83 -2.36
N SER A 287 42.82 59.98 -3.32
CA SER A 287 43.65 60.40 -4.46
C SER A 287 42.91 61.41 -5.34
N ASN A 288 41.63 61.17 -5.61
CA ASN A 288 40.78 62.10 -6.35
C ASN A 288 40.53 63.38 -5.56
N LEU A 289 40.38 63.31 -4.24
CA LEU A 289 40.27 64.48 -3.37
C LEU A 289 41.56 65.32 -3.42
N VAL A 290 42.74 64.70 -3.34
CA VAL A 290 44.03 65.39 -3.47
C VAL A 290 44.18 66.01 -4.86
N LYS A 291 43.77 65.30 -5.92
CA LYS A 291 43.72 65.86 -7.28
C LYS A 291 42.77 67.05 -7.37
N PHE A 292 41.57 66.97 -6.80
CA PHE A 292 40.62 68.08 -6.78
C PHE A 292 41.15 69.26 -5.97
N GLN A 293 41.85 69.01 -4.86
CA GLN A 293 42.53 70.06 -4.08
C GLN A 293 43.68 70.70 -4.88
N GLN A 294 44.48 69.92 -5.61
CA GLN A 294 45.53 70.43 -6.50
C GLN A 294 44.96 71.21 -7.67
N TYR A 295 43.88 70.75 -8.31
CA TYR A 295 43.20 71.49 -9.37
C TYR A 295 42.58 72.78 -8.86
N TYR A 296 42.01 72.78 -7.66
CA TYR A 296 41.45 73.98 -7.05
C TYR A 296 42.52 75.01 -6.70
N THR A 297 43.65 74.56 -6.13
CA THR A 297 44.80 75.43 -5.83
C THR A 297 45.46 75.96 -7.11
N ALA A 298 45.67 75.12 -8.13
CA ALA A 298 46.15 75.55 -9.45
C ALA A 298 45.18 76.55 -10.11
N SER A 299 43.87 76.27 -10.09
CA SER A 299 42.85 77.20 -10.60
C SER A 299 42.86 78.53 -9.84
N SER A 300 43.07 78.50 -8.51
CA SER A 300 43.19 79.71 -7.70
C SER A 300 44.46 80.52 -8.01
N GLN A 301 45.57 79.86 -8.36
CA GLN A 301 46.80 80.51 -8.79
C GLN A 301 46.67 81.10 -10.19
N ILE A 302 45.99 80.41 -11.12
CA ILE A 302 45.64 80.94 -12.44
C ILE A 302 44.77 82.19 -12.30
N ILE A 303 43.77 82.17 -11.41
CA ILE A 303 42.94 83.34 -11.12
C ILE A 303 43.77 84.49 -10.53
N LYS A 304 44.71 84.21 -9.61
CA LYS A 304 45.62 85.23 -9.06
C LYS A 304 46.54 85.82 -10.13
N ALA A 305 47.13 85.00 -10.99
CA ALA A 305 47.97 85.45 -12.10
C ALA A 305 47.14 86.24 -13.14
N ALA A 306 45.90 85.84 -13.38
CA ALA A 306 44.96 86.60 -14.21
C ALA A 306 44.61 87.97 -13.56
N GLN A 307 44.38 88.01 -12.24
CA GLN A 307 44.16 89.27 -11.50
C GLN A 307 45.39 90.18 -11.50
N GLU A 308 46.60 89.62 -11.38
CA GLU A 308 47.87 90.34 -11.47
C GLU A 308 48.11 90.88 -12.88
N THR A 309 47.88 90.08 -13.92
CA THR A 309 47.99 90.56 -15.32
C THR A 309 46.94 91.62 -15.64
N PHE A 310 45.70 91.47 -15.18
CA PHE A 310 44.67 92.52 -15.28
C PHE A 310 45.06 93.80 -14.52
N SER A 311 45.59 93.68 -13.31
CA SER A 311 46.03 94.83 -12.52
C SER A 311 47.24 95.52 -13.15
N THR A 312 48.19 94.75 -13.72
CA THR A 312 49.34 95.29 -14.44
C THR A 312 48.90 96.02 -15.71
N LEU A 313 47.93 95.48 -16.46
CA LEU A 313 47.35 96.15 -17.64
C LEU A 313 46.55 97.41 -17.28
N ILE A 314 45.83 97.41 -16.16
CA ILE A 314 45.10 98.59 -15.66
C ILE A 314 46.06 99.68 -15.15
N ASN A 315 47.18 99.30 -14.53
CA ASN A 315 48.16 100.25 -14.01
C ASN A 315 49.18 100.73 -15.07
N SER A 316 49.20 100.12 -16.27
CA SER A 316 50.07 100.54 -17.39
C SER A 316 49.37 101.43 -18.42
N LEU A 317 48.21 102.00 -18.07
CA LEU A 317 47.41 102.96 -18.85
C LEU A 317 47.34 104.28 -18.08
#